data_AF-A0A2D0KWP6-F1
#
_entry.id   AF-A0A2D0KWP6-F1
#
_cell.length_a   1.000
_cell.length_b   1.000
_cell.length_c   1.000
_cell.angle_alpha   90.00
_cell.angle_beta   90.00
_cell.angle_gamma   90.00
#
_symmetry.space_group_name_H-M   'P 1'
#
loop_
_entity.id
_entity.type
_entity.pdbx_description
1 polymer ?
#
loop_
_entity_poly.entity_id
_entity_poly.type
_entity_poly.pdbx_seq_one_letter_code
_entity_poly.pdbx_strand_id
1 'polypeptide(L)' 'MSQQDFIIWMFCWVDDNLTQLQQGRRFRSRGYPPKLSDAEAITMEVVGEFLVFSTDKGIWTYFNSH' A
#
# COMPACT_ATOMS: atom_id res chain seq x y z
N MET A 1 8.10 -2.13 -18.35
CA MET A 1 7.13 -2.61 -17.36
C MET A 1 5.82 -1.89 -17.58
N SER A 2 4.70 -2.59 -17.53
CA SER A 2 3.38 -1.96 -17.47
C SER A 2 3.15 -1.33 -16.09
N GLN A 3 2.13 -0.48 -15.99
CA GLN A 3 1.69 0.08 -14.70
C GLN A 3 1.27 -1.03 -13.73
N GLN A 4 0.63 -2.10 -14.23
CA GLN A 4 0.25 -3.26 -13.41
C GLN A 4 1.49 -3.99 -12.89
N ASP A 5 2.50 -4.23 -13.74
CA ASP A 5 3.76 -4.84 -13.31
C ASP A 5 4.46 -4.01 -12.23
N PHE A 6 4.40 -2.68 -12.36
CA PHE A 6 4.95 -1.77 -11.36
C PHE A 6 4.21 -1.86 -10.03
N ILE A 7 2.88 -1.87 -10.05
CA ILE A 7 2.06 -1.99 -8.83
C ILE A 7 2.31 -3.31 -8.14
N ILE A 8 2.34 -4.42 -8.90
CA ILE A 8 2.61 -5.76 -8.35
C ILE A 8 4.01 -5.80 -7.75
N TRP A 9 5.01 -5.29 -8.47
CA TRP A 9 6.37 -5.24 -7.98
C TRP A 9 6.50 -4.41 -6.69
N MET A 10 5.85 -3.24 -6.64
CA MET A 10 5.81 -2.40 -5.45
C MET A 10 5.14 -3.10 -4.27
N PHE A 11 4.01 -3.79 -4.50
CA PHE A 11 3.33 -4.54 -3.46
C PHE A 11 4.22 -5.63 -2.86
N CYS A 12 4.84 -6.47 -3.71
CA CYS A 12 5.76 -7.51 -3.24
C CYS A 12 6.93 -6.91 -2.46
N TRP A 13 7.52 -5.83 -2.96
CA TRP A 13 8.62 -5.16 -2.26
C TRP A 13 8.19 -4.61 -0.90
N VAL A 14 7.03 -3.95 -0.82
CA VAL A 14 6.49 -3.43 0.44
C VAL A 14 6.20 -4.56 1.41
N ASP A 15 5.51 -5.62 0.98
CA ASP A 15 5.10 -6.74 1.84
C ASP A 15 6.31 -7.48 2.43
N ASP A 16 7.33 -7.75 1.60
CA ASP A 16 8.57 -8.39 2.04
C ASP A 16 9.30 -7.54 3.09
N ASN A 17 9.46 -6.24 2.83
CA ASN A 17 10.14 -5.33 3.76
C ASN A 17 9.33 -5.12 5.03
N LEU A 18 8.01 -5.00 4.93
CA LEU A 18 7.12 -4.84 6.08
C LEU A 18 7.17 -6.06 6.98
N THR A 19 7.14 -7.26 6.40
CA THR A 19 7.27 -8.53 7.12
C THR A 19 8.60 -8.61 7.87
N GLN A 20 9.70 -8.23 7.22
CA GLN A 20 11.03 -8.18 7.86
C GLN A 20 11.09 -7.18 9.01
N LEU A 21 10.49 -6.00 8.86
CA LEU A 21 10.46 -4.97 9.91
C LEU A 21 9.55 -5.35 11.08
N GLN A 22 8.43 -6.02 10.80
CA GLN A 22 7.46 -6.43 11.81
C GLN A 22 8.00 -7.55 12.72
N GLN A 23 8.84 -8.46 12.21
CA GLN A 23 9.40 -9.58 12.98
C GLN A 23 8.31 -10.37 13.73
N GLY A 24 7.15 -10.57 13.09
CA GLY A 24 5.99 -11.24 13.68
C GLY A 24 5.17 -10.40 14.66
N ARG A 25 5.46 -9.10 14.79
CA ARG A 25 4.69 -8.15 15.63
C ARG A 25 3.95 -7.15 14.75
N ARG A 26 2.70 -6.86 15.11
CA ARG A 26 1.95 -5.77 14.48
C ARG A 26 2.45 -4.42 14.98
N PHE A 27 2.64 -3.46 14.08
CA PHE A 27 2.97 -2.09 14.47
C PHE A 27 1.85 -1.42 15.23
N ARG A 28 0.61 -1.61 14.77
CA ARG A 28 -0.58 -1.09 15.44
C ARG A 28 -1.13 -2.13 16.43
N SER A 29 -1.21 -1.75 17.70
CA SER A 29 -1.67 -2.62 18.80
C SER A 29 -3.11 -2.33 19.26
N ARG A 30 -3.76 -1.27 18.75
CA ARG A 30 -5.10 -0.81 19.17
C ARG A 30 -5.91 -0.23 18.01
N GLY A 31 -7.24 -0.15 18.19
CA GLY A 31 -8.20 0.43 17.25
C GLY A 31 -8.84 -0.60 16.31
N TYR A 32 -9.88 -0.17 15.58
CA TYR A 32 -10.62 -1.06 14.67
C TYR A 32 -9.69 -1.60 13.56
N PRO A 33 -9.75 -2.89 13.19
CA PRO A 33 -8.92 -3.43 12.13
C PRO A 33 -9.20 -2.71 10.80
N PRO A 34 -8.17 -2.27 10.07
CA PRO A 34 -8.37 -1.68 8.75
C PRO A 34 -8.95 -2.72 7.78
N LYS A 35 -9.67 -2.24 6.76
CA LYS A 35 -10.20 -3.10 5.69
C LYS A 35 -9.10 -3.61 4.77
N LEU A 36 -8.05 -2.81 4.61
CA LEU A 36 -6.83 -3.15 3.89
C LEU A 36 -5.76 -3.62 4.87
N SER A 37 -4.89 -4.50 4.43
CA SER A 37 -3.62 -4.78 5.09
C SER A 37 -2.72 -3.55 5.08
N ASP A 38 -1.77 -3.50 6.02
CA ASP A 38 -0.77 -2.44 6.09
C ASP A 38 0.04 -2.36 4.78
N ALA A 39 0.36 -3.52 4.16
CA ALA A 39 1.09 -3.58 2.90
C ALA A 39 0.29 -3.00 1.72
N GLU A 40 -1.01 -3.32 1.62
CA GLU A 40 -1.89 -2.74 0.60
C GLU A 40 -1.99 -1.22 0.76
N ALA A 41 -2.25 -0.73 1.98
CA ALA A 41 -2.37 0.69 2.25
C ALA A 41 -1.08 1.45 1.90
N ILE A 42 0.08 0.96 2.34
CA ILE A 42 1.38 1.58 2.03
C ILE A 42 1.65 1.56 0.52
N THR A 43 1.34 0.45 -0.16
CA THR A 43 1.51 0.35 -1.61
C THR A 43 0.66 1.38 -2.35
N MET A 44 -0.60 1.54 -1.93
CA MET A 44 -1.51 2.53 -2.51
C MET A 44 -0.98 3.95 -2.35
N GLU A 45 -0.47 4.30 -1.16
CA GLU A 45 0.13 5.61 -0.90
C GLU A 45 1.37 5.87 -1.78
N VAL A 46 2.32 4.92 -1.83
CA VAL A 46 3.56 5.10 -2.59
C VAL A 46 3.30 5.18 -4.09
N VAL A 47 2.49 4.27 -4.63
CA VAL A 47 2.13 4.30 -6.06
C VAL A 47 1.30 5.54 -6.37
N GLY A 48 0.35 5.88 -5.50
CA GLY A 48 -0.54 7.03 -5.68
C GLY A 48 0.23 8.34 -5.78
N GLU A 49 1.16 8.56 -4.86
CA GLU A 49 2.07 9.71 -4.88
C GLU A 49 2.99 9.69 -6.10
N PHE A 50 3.53 8.52 -6.48
CA PHE A 50 4.34 8.39 -7.70
C PHE A 50 3.56 8.77 -8.97
N LEU A 51 2.26 8.50 -9.00
CA LEU A 51 1.34 8.88 -10.08
C LEU A 51 0.80 10.32 -9.93
N VAL A 52 1.27 11.09 -8.93
CA VAL A 52 0.91 12.49 -8.68
C VAL A 52 -0.55 12.67 -8.24
N PHE A 53 -1.15 11.66 -7.61
CA PHE A 53 -2.42 11.81 -6.89
C PHE A 53 -2.15 12.43 -5.52
N SER A 54 -2.20 13.75 -5.44
CA SER A 54 -1.77 14.52 -4.25
C SER A 54 -2.71 14.46 -3.04
N THR A 55 -3.73 13.58 -3.07
CA THR A 55 -4.72 13.46 -1.99
C THR A 55 -5.11 12.01 -1.79
N ASP A 56 -5.33 11.61 -0.54
CA ASP A 56 -5.83 10.27 -0.17
C ASP A 56 -7.10 9.91 -0.97
N LYS A 57 -7.98 10.88 -1.22
CA LYS A 57 -9.19 10.69 -2.02
C LYS A 57 -8.85 10.41 -3.49
N GLY A 58 -7.87 11.10 -4.06
CA GLY A 58 -7.38 10.87 -5.42
C GLY A 58 -6.78 9.48 -5.56
N ILE A 59 -5.90 9.10 -4.62
CA ILE A 59 -5.29 7.77 -4.54
C ILE A 59 -6.38 6.70 -4.46
N TRP A 60 -7.32 6.85 -3.51
CA TRP A 60 -8.44 5.92 -3.35
C TRP A 60 -9.30 5.83 -4.61
N THR A 61 -9.62 6.96 -5.24
CA THR A 61 -10.45 6.98 -6.45
C THR A 61 -9.80 6.19 -7.58
N TYR A 62 -8.50 6.38 -7.78
CA TYR A 62 -7.73 5.64 -8.76
C TYR A 62 -7.81 4.13 -8.49
N PHE A 63 -7.44 3.67 -7.29
CA PHE A 63 -7.41 2.23 -6.95
C PHE A 63 -8.80 1.59 -6.87
N ASN A 64 -9.84 2.35 -6.53
CA ASN A 64 -11.22 1.84 -6.54
C ASN A 64 -11.77 1.65 -7.98
N SER A 65 -11.09 2.18 -8.99
CA SER A 65 -11.45 2.06 -10.41
C SER A 65 -10.47 1.24 -11.24
N HIS A 66 -9.41 0.72 -10.59
CA HIS A 66 -8.32 -0.02 -11.21
C HIS A 66 -8.58 -1.52 -11.16
#